data_AF-A0A257UGC6-F1
#
_entry.id   AF-A0A257UGC6-F1
#
_cell.length_a   1.000
_cell.length_b   1.000
_cell.length_c   1.000
_cell.angle_alpha   90.00
_cell.angle_beta   90.00
_cell.angle_gamma   90.00
#
_symmetry.space_group_name_H-M   'P 1'
#
loop_
_entity.id
_entity.type
_entity.pdbx_description
1 polymer ?
#
loop_
_entity_poly.entity_id
_entity_poly.type
_entity_poly.pdbx_seq_one_letter_code
_entity_poly.pdbx_strand_id
1 'polypeptide(L)'
;MNGPRCFPARATATLSLLAVVLATACTRKAPAVDPAYRAEIEAWRTARVAALTAPDGWLTLTGLYWLKPRANRFGSDPGNEIVLPGAAVPGVAGAIDLLPDGTAVLEPG
;
A
#
# COMPACT_ATOMS: atom_id res chain seq x y z
N MET A 1 -54.93 -35.58 17.07
CA MET A 1 -55.25 -34.70 18.22
C MET A 1 -54.16 -33.65 18.32
N ASN A 2 -54.42 -32.46 17.79
CA ASN A 2 -53.52 -31.30 17.85
C ASN A 2 -53.79 -30.55 19.16
N GLY A 3 -52.90 -30.69 20.14
CA GLY A 3 -52.93 -29.86 21.35
C GLY A 3 -52.34 -28.47 21.10
N PRO A 4 -52.84 -27.41 21.75
CA PRO A 4 -52.34 -26.05 21.56
C PRO A 4 -50.93 -25.92 22.13
N ARG A 5 -49.98 -25.50 21.30
CA ARG A 5 -48.61 -25.17 21.73
C ARG A 5 -48.66 -23.91 22.58
N CYS A 6 -48.54 -24.06 23.90
CA CYS A 6 -48.40 -22.96 24.85
C CYS A 6 -46.96 -22.44 24.76
N PHE A 7 -46.73 -21.31 24.07
CA PHE A 7 -45.43 -20.64 24.07
C PHE A 7 -45.19 -19.99 25.45
N PRO A 8 -44.05 -20.24 26.12
CA PRO A 8 -43.78 -19.62 27.42
C PRO A 8 -43.50 -18.13 27.24
N ALA A 9 -44.31 -17.27 27.89
CA ALA A 9 -44.22 -15.80 27.88
C ALA A 9 -42.86 -15.22 28.36
N ARG A 10 -41.90 -16.06 28.78
CA ARG A 10 -40.54 -15.67 29.17
C ARG A 10 -39.58 -15.48 28.00
N ALA A 11 -39.83 -16.11 26.84
CA ALA A 11 -38.95 -16.01 25.67
C ALA A 11 -39.13 -14.69 24.88
N THR A 12 -40.32 -14.09 24.95
CA THR A 12 -40.65 -12.82 24.30
C THR A 12 -40.08 -11.61 25.04
N ALA A 13 -40.01 -11.67 26.38
CA ALA A 13 -39.46 -10.60 27.22
C ALA A 13 -37.94 -10.42 27.02
N THR A 14 -37.17 -11.50 26.88
CA THR A 14 -35.72 -11.46 26.62
C THR A 14 -35.37 -10.94 25.23
N LEU A 15 -36.15 -11.30 24.20
CA LEU A 15 -35.94 -10.82 22.83
C LEU A 15 -36.22 -9.31 22.71
N SER A 16 -37.24 -8.83 23.43
CA SER A 16 -37.62 -7.41 23.48
C SER A 16 -36.55 -6.56 24.19
N LEU A 17 -35.96 -7.08 25.28
CA LEU A 17 -34.90 -6.40 26.03
C LEU A 17 -33.59 -6.31 25.21
N LEU A 18 -33.22 -7.37 24.49
CA LEU A 18 -32.05 -7.37 23.60
C LEU A 18 -32.21 -6.38 22.44
N ALA A 19 -33.41 -6.29 21.84
CA ALA A 19 -33.71 -5.32 20.80
C ALA A 19 -33.60 -3.86 21.29
N VAL A 20 -34.05 -3.57 22.51
CA VAL A 20 -33.91 -2.24 23.14
C VAL A 20 -32.45 -1.89 23.45
N VAL A 21 -31.63 -2.86 23.85
CA VAL A 21 -30.19 -2.66 24.11
C VAL A 21 -29.42 -2.42 22.80
N LEU A 22 -29.73 -3.15 21.71
CA LEU A 22 -29.12 -2.90 20.40
C LEU A 22 -29.53 -1.53 19.82
N ALA A 23 -30.78 -1.11 20.00
CA ALA A 23 -31.29 0.18 19.50
C ALA A 23 -30.69 1.39 20.25
N THR A 24 -30.42 1.26 21.55
CA THR A 24 -29.81 2.32 22.37
C THR A 24 -28.29 2.43 22.16
N ALA A 25 -27.63 1.36 21.71
CA ALA A 25 -26.20 1.40 21.35
C ALA A 25 -25.92 2.20 20.06
N CYS A 26 -26.86 2.22 19.10
CA CYS A 26 -26.67 2.86 17.79
C CYS A 26 -27.00 4.37 17.75
N THR A 27 -27.49 4.96 18.84
CA THR A 27 -27.91 6.38 18.89
C THR A 27 -26.83 7.33 19.41
N ARG A 28 -25.64 6.82 19.76
CA ARG A 28 -24.55 7.65 20.25
C ARG A 28 -23.86 8.37 19.07
N LYS A 29 -24.20 9.66 18.89
CA LYS A 29 -23.51 10.54 17.94
C LYS A 29 -22.03 10.60 18.31
N ALA A 30 -21.15 10.27 17.36
CA ALA A 30 -19.72 10.44 17.56
C ALA A 30 -19.41 11.91 17.88
N PRO A 31 -18.48 12.18 18.80
CA PRO A 31 -18.05 13.54 19.05
C PRO A 31 -17.51 14.15 17.75
N ALA A 32 -17.79 15.44 17.54
CA ALA A 32 -17.18 16.15 16.42
C ALA A 32 -15.66 16.15 16.61
N VAL A 33 -14.92 15.84 15.54
CA VAL A 33 -13.47 15.93 15.56
C VAL A 33 -13.08 17.40 15.67
N ASP A 34 -12.13 17.71 16.55
CA ASP A 34 -11.59 19.05 16.74
C ASP A 34 -11.11 19.65 15.39
N PRO A 35 -11.61 20.82 14.97
CA PRO A 35 -11.16 21.49 13.75
C PRO A 35 -9.65 21.71 13.69
N ALA A 36 -8.99 21.97 14.82
CA ALA A 36 -7.54 22.19 14.86
C ALA A 36 -6.78 20.90 14.49
N TYR A 37 -7.15 19.78 15.11
CA TYR A 37 -6.61 18.47 14.76
C TYR A 37 -6.88 18.09 13.30
N ARG A 38 -8.07 18.37 12.77
CA ARG A 38 -8.37 18.14 11.34
C ARG A 38 -7.44 18.94 10.44
N ALA A 39 -7.21 20.20 10.75
CA ALA A 39 -6.32 21.06 9.97
C ALA A 39 -4.88 20.55 9.99
N GLU A 40 -4.38 20.10 11.14
CA GLU A 40 -3.05 19.49 11.29
C GLU A 40 -2.89 18.24 10.41
N ILE A 41 -3.88 17.33 10.45
CA ILE A 41 -3.85 16.11 9.65
C ILE A 41 -3.89 16.41 8.15
N GLU A 42 -4.71 17.35 7.70
CA GLU A 42 -4.76 17.74 6.29
C GLU A 42 -3.46 18.41 5.83
N ALA A 43 -2.83 19.23 6.68
CA ALA A 43 -1.52 19.81 6.40
C ALA A 43 -0.44 18.72 6.26
N TRP A 44 -0.41 17.75 7.19
CA TRP A 44 0.52 16.62 7.13
C TRP A 44 0.31 15.77 5.87
N ARG A 45 -0.95 15.46 5.51
CA ARG A 45 -1.28 14.70 4.30
C ARG A 45 -0.77 15.41 3.05
N THR A 46 -1.02 16.72 2.95
CA THR A 46 -0.59 17.53 1.81
C THR A 46 0.92 17.53 1.68
N ALA A 47 1.65 17.79 2.78
CA ALA A 47 3.10 17.78 2.80
C ALA A 47 3.67 16.41 2.42
N ARG A 48 3.07 15.33 2.94
CA ARG A 48 3.50 13.96 2.64
C ARG A 48 3.28 13.59 1.18
N VAL A 49 2.12 13.90 0.61
CA VAL A 49 1.84 13.63 -0.81
C VAL A 49 2.85 14.37 -1.68
N ALA A 50 3.08 15.65 -1.42
CA ALA A 50 4.07 16.44 -2.14
C ALA A 50 5.47 15.82 -2.09
N ALA A 51 5.92 15.35 -0.93
CA ALA A 51 7.21 14.68 -0.78
C ALA A 51 7.27 13.31 -1.47
N LEU A 52 6.18 12.54 -1.44
CA LEU A 52 6.13 11.22 -2.08
C LEU A 52 6.18 11.29 -3.61
N THR A 53 5.50 12.29 -4.19
CA THR A 53 5.38 12.47 -5.64
C THR A 53 6.39 13.46 -6.22
N ALA A 54 7.33 13.95 -5.40
CA ALA A 54 8.41 14.80 -5.88
C ALA A 54 9.25 14.07 -6.96
N PRO A 55 9.98 14.78 -7.83
CA PRO A 55 10.83 14.16 -8.85
C PRO A 55 11.88 13.18 -8.30
N ASP A 56 12.32 13.40 -7.06
CA ASP A 56 13.23 12.57 -6.27
C ASP A 56 12.53 11.91 -5.06
N GLY A 57 11.19 11.94 -5.05
CA GLY A 57 10.35 11.39 -4.00
C GLY A 57 10.35 9.87 -3.98
N TRP A 58 9.88 9.28 -2.87
CA TRP A 58 9.93 7.83 -2.68
C TRP A 58 9.27 7.01 -3.80
N LEU A 59 8.23 7.55 -4.46
CA LEU A 59 7.52 6.87 -5.54
C LEU A 59 8.25 6.89 -6.88
N THR A 60 9.41 7.52 -6.97
CA THR A 60 10.26 7.53 -8.18
C THR A 60 11.28 6.40 -8.21
N LEU A 61 11.27 5.51 -7.20
CA LEU A 61 12.09 4.31 -7.18
C LEU A 61 11.73 3.39 -8.36
N THR A 62 12.66 3.30 -9.31
CA THR A 62 12.62 2.40 -10.46
C THR A 62 13.99 1.72 -10.60
N GLY A 63 14.08 0.73 -11.48
CA GLY A 63 15.36 0.09 -11.79
C GLY A 63 15.81 -1.00 -10.80
N LEU A 64 14.88 -1.61 -10.08
CA LEU A 64 15.16 -2.82 -9.28
C LEU A 64 15.16 -4.05 -10.17
N TYR A 65 16.34 -4.43 -10.65
CA TYR A 65 16.56 -5.62 -11.45
C TYR A 65 17.37 -6.65 -10.67
N TRP A 66 17.03 -7.92 -10.85
CA TRP A 66 17.85 -9.03 -10.37
C TRP A 66 19.02 -9.24 -11.31
N LEU A 67 20.24 -9.24 -10.75
CA LEU A 67 21.45 -9.54 -11.50
C LEU A 67 21.55 -11.05 -11.75
N LYS A 68 21.83 -11.43 -12.99
CA LYS A 68 22.23 -12.79 -13.35
C LYS A 68 23.72 -12.96 -13.03
N PRO A 69 24.19 -14.20 -12.79
CA PRO A 69 25.62 -14.46 -12.73
C PRO A 69 26.31 -13.97 -13.99
N ARG A 70 27.52 -13.42 -13.84
CA ARG A 70 28.30 -12.78 -14.90
C ARG A 70 27.73 -11.42 -15.35
N ALA A 71 28.10 -10.96 -16.54
CA ALA A 71 27.79 -9.63 -17.05
C ALA A 71 26.29 -9.43 -17.34
N ASN A 72 25.75 -8.33 -16.83
CA ASN A 72 24.41 -7.81 -17.12
C ASN A 72 24.57 -6.44 -17.80
N ARG A 73 24.45 -6.37 -19.12
CA ARG A 73 24.52 -5.08 -19.82
C ARG A 73 23.29 -4.25 -19.50
N PHE A 74 23.48 -2.95 -19.41
CA PHE A 74 22.42 -1.99 -19.18
C PHE A 74 22.52 -0.79 -20.12
N GLY A 75 21.38 -0.22 -20.48
CA GLY A 75 21.27 0.89 -21.43
C GLY A 75 19.88 0.98 -22.05
N SER A 76 19.68 1.85 -23.02
CA SER A 76 18.40 2.04 -23.71
C SER A 76 18.11 1.00 -24.80
N ASP A 77 19.12 0.24 -25.23
CA ASP A 77 18.95 -0.82 -26.24
C ASP A 77 18.08 -1.97 -25.67
N PRO A 78 17.01 -2.40 -26.37
CA PRO A 78 16.16 -3.52 -25.94
C PRO A 78 16.87 -4.87 -25.89
N GLY A 79 18.07 -5.01 -26.48
CA GLY A 79 18.91 -6.20 -26.40
C GLY A 79 19.70 -6.35 -25.10
N ASN A 80 19.70 -5.33 -24.22
CA ASN A 80 20.36 -5.40 -22.92
C ASN A 80 19.62 -6.32 -21.94
N GLU A 81 20.36 -6.92 -21.02
CA GLU A 81 19.75 -7.67 -19.92
C GLU A 81 18.96 -6.74 -18.97
N ILE A 82 19.37 -5.48 -18.86
CA ILE A 82 18.71 -4.42 -18.09
C ILE A 82 18.39 -3.23 -19.00
N VAL A 83 17.13 -3.09 -19.41
CA VAL A 83 16.70 -2.00 -20.29
C VAL A 83 16.25 -0.80 -19.47
N LEU A 84 16.93 0.33 -19.65
CA LEU A 84 16.65 1.58 -18.96
C LEU A 84 15.86 2.55 -19.85
N PRO A 85 14.72 3.10 -19.38
CA PRO A 85 13.97 4.09 -20.13
C PRO A 85 14.66 5.46 -20.08
N GLY A 86 14.50 6.25 -21.14
CA GLY A 86 14.92 7.65 -21.17
C GLY A 86 15.74 7.99 -22.40
N ALA A 87 15.40 9.11 -23.05
CA ALA A 87 16.04 9.55 -24.28
C ALA A 87 17.53 9.91 -24.11
N ALA A 88 17.98 10.21 -22.89
CA ALA A 88 19.36 10.56 -22.57
C ALA A 88 20.26 9.34 -22.26
N VAL A 89 19.70 8.12 -22.21
CA VAL A 89 20.46 6.92 -21.85
C VAL A 89 21.13 6.32 -23.11
N PRO A 90 22.47 6.09 -23.11
CA PRO A 90 23.15 5.42 -24.22
C PRO A 90 22.56 4.03 -24.51
N GLY A 91 22.69 3.57 -25.77
CA GLY A 91 22.22 2.23 -26.17
C GLY A 91 22.79 1.13 -25.27
N VAL A 92 24.09 1.17 -25.03
CA VAL A 92 24.79 0.41 -23.98
C VAL A 92 25.53 1.43 -23.12
N ALA A 93 25.23 1.47 -21.83
CA ALA A 93 25.86 2.36 -20.86
C ALA A 93 26.94 1.65 -20.03
N GLY A 94 26.93 0.32 -20.01
CA GLY A 94 27.92 -0.51 -19.34
C GLY A 94 27.38 -1.89 -19.04
N ALA A 95 28.09 -2.62 -18.16
CA ALA A 95 27.64 -3.89 -17.63
C ALA A 95 27.92 -4.00 -16.14
N ILE A 96 27.05 -4.72 -15.42
CA ILE A 96 27.30 -5.12 -14.04
C ILE A 96 27.66 -6.59 -14.03
N ASP A 97 28.91 -6.92 -13.67
CA ASP A 97 29.39 -8.28 -13.55
C ASP A 97 29.15 -8.80 -12.13
N LEU A 98 28.25 -9.78 -11.98
CA LEU A 98 28.02 -10.46 -10.71
C LEU A 98 28.98 -11.63 -10.57
N LEU A 99 29.92 -11.50 -9.64
CA LEU A 99 30.93 -12.51 -9.32
C LEU A 99 30.34 -13.63 -8.46
N PRO A 100 30.94 -14.84 -8.45
CA PRO A 100 30.43 -15.98 -7.68
C PRO A 100 30.35 -15.77 -6.17
N ASP A 101 31.12 -14.83 -5.62
CA ASP A 101 31.13 -14.44 -4.21
C ASP A 101 30.02 -13.43 -3.85
N GLY A 102 29.23 -12.99 -4.84
CA GLY A 102 28.16 -12.00 -4.68
C GLY A 102 28.61 -10.55 -4.89
N THR A 103 29.89 -10.31 -5.20
CA THR A 103 30.38 -8.97 -5.51
C THR A 103 29.86 -8.51 -6.87
N ALA A 104 29.33 -7.29 -6.96
CA ALA A 104 28.92 -6.66 -8.21
C ALA A 104 29.96 -5.63 -8.65
N VAL A 105 30.50 -5.79 -9.86
CA VAL A 105 31.51 -4.90 -10.45
C VAL A 105 30.90 -4.16 -11.64
N LEU A 106 31.09 -2.84 -11.69
CA LEU A 106 30.64 -2.02 -12.83
C LEU A 106 31.74 -1.96 -13.88
N GLU A 107 31.42 -2.43 -15.08
CA GLU A 107 32.24 -2.30 -16.28
C GLU A 107 31.70 -1.14 -17.13
N PRO A 108 32.52 -0.14 -17.48
CA PRO A 108 32.10 0.97 -18.33
C PRO A 108 31.78 0.49 -19.76
N GLY A 109 30.77 1.11 -20.37
CA GLY A 109 30.31 0.85 -21.75
C GLY A 109 30.86 1.81 -22.78
#